data_AF-A0A8J4USN2-F1
#
_entry.id   AF-A0A8J4USN2-F1
#
_cell.length_a   1.000
_cell.length_b   1.000
_cell.length_c   1.000
_cell.angle_alpha   90.00
_cell.angle_beta   90.00
_cell.angle_gamma   90.00
#
_symmetry.space_group_name_H-M   'P 1'
#
loop_
_entity.id
_entity.type
_entity.pdbx_description
1 polymer ?
#
loop_
_entity_poly.entity_id
_entity_poly.type
_entity_poly.pdbx_seq_one_letter_code
_entity_poly.pdbx_strand_id
1 'polypeptide(L)'
;MSESAAKIESDKKARAAATLAKKEEKAAINKAAAQKRAEAKKNSDKKPESRSARAHITFPVSRVDRLLRDGRYAPRVESTAPVYLAAVLEYLVFEILELAHNICSQNKKTRITPQHINWAVANDLELNQLFQHVTIASGGVLPINTASTEKKASKKTKKPASESAASQTY
;
A
#
# COMPACT_ATOMS: atom_id res chain seq x y z
N MET A 1 -74.96 9.96 52.82
CA MET A 1 -74.05 8.79 52.70
C MET A 1 -73.72 8.41 51.24
N SER A 2 -74.39 8.96 50.22
CA SER A 2 -74.20 8.58 48.81
C SER A 2 -73.09 9.35 48.05
N GLU A 3 -72.75 10.57 48.46
CA GLU A 3 -71.76 11.41 47.72
C GLU A 3 -70.31 10.98 47.95
N SER A 4 -69.98 10.43 49.11
CA SER A 4 -68.61 10.00 49.44
C SER A 4 -68.20 8.72 48.70
N ALA A 5 -69.17 7.86 48.33
CA ALA A 5 -68.93 6.64 47.56
C ALA A 5 -68.64 6.94 46.08
N ALA A 6 -69.38 7.88 45.48
CA ALA A 6 -69.19 8.29 44.08
C ALA A 6 -67.81 8.92 43.83
N LYS A 7 -67.29 9.68 44.80
CA LYS A 7 -65.96 10.33 44.72
C LYS A 7 -64.80 9.34 44.81
N ILE A 8 -64.96 8.27 45.60
CA ILE A 8 -63.99 7.18 45.72
C ILE A 8 -63.95 6.35 44.42
N GLU A 9 -65.11 6.15 43.78
CA GLU A 9 -65.21 5.39 42.54
C GLU A 9 -64.64 6.17 41.34
N SER A 10 -64.83 7.49 41.28
CA SER A 10 -64.17 8.35 40.29
C SER A 10 -62.65 8.38 40.45
N ASP A 11 -62.15 8.44 41.68
CA ASP A 11 -60.71 8.48 41.96
C ASP A 11 -60.03 7.13 41.65
N LYS A 12 -60.70 6.01 41.92
CA LYS A 12 -60.24 4.68 41.50
C LYS A 12 -60.18 4.55 39.99
N LYS A 13 -61.18 5.06 39.27
CA LYS A 13 -61.23 5.05 37.80
C LYS A 13 -60.12 5.92 37.18
N ALA A 14 -59.84 7.08 37.77
CA ALA A 14 -58.74 7.96 37.35
C ALA A 14 -57.36 7.31 37.57
N ARG A 15 -57.15 6.64 38.71
CA ARG A 15 -55.91 5.90 38.99
C ARG A 15 -55.71 4.70 38.06
N ALA A 16 -56.79 3.97 37.75
CA ALA A 16 -56.76 2.85 36.81
C ALA A 16 -56.41 3.31 35.38
N ALA A 17 -56.97 4.44 34.93
CA ALA A 17 -56.64 5.04 33.64
C ALA A 17 -55.15 5.48 33.57
N ALA A 18 -54.62 6.07 34.65
CA ALA A 18 -53.21 6.47 34.72
C ALA A 18 -52.24 5.27 34.68
N THR A 19 -52.63 4.13 35.26
CA THR A 19 -51.84 2.89 35.16
C THR A 19 -51.87 2.25 33.77
N LEU A 20 -53.00 2.36 33.04
CA LEU A 20 -53.11 1.89 31.66
C LEU A 20 -52.27 2.75 30.72
N ALA A 21 -52.33 4.08 30.85
CA ALA A 21 -51.50 5.00 30.07
C ALA A 21 -49.99 4.76 30.29
N LYS A 22 -49.56 4.55 31.54
CA LYS A 22 -48.15 4.19 31.85
C LYS A 22 -47.76 2.81 31.30
N LYS A 23 -48.70 1.87 31.19
CA LYS A 23 -48.44 0.53 30.61
C LYS A 23 -48.29 0.61 29.10
N GLU A 24 -49.10 1.43 28.43
CA GLU A 24 -49.02 1.70 27.00
C GLU A 24 -47.75 2.45 26.62
N GLU A 25 -47.33 3.45 27.42
CA GLU A 25 -46.07 4.17 27.24
C GLU A 25 -44.85 3.24 27.37
N LYS A 26 -44.83 2.38 28.40
CA LYS A 26 -43.77 1.36 28.56
C LYS A 26 -43.77 0.33 27.43
N ALA A 27 -44.93 -0.06 26.93
CA ALA A 27 -45.04 -0.99 25.79
C ALA A 27 -44.52 -0.35 24.49
N ALA A 28 -44.79 0.94 24.27
CA ALA A 28 -44.27 1.69 23.12
C ALA A 28 -42.73 1.81 23.17
N ILE A 29 -42.16 2.12 24.35
CA ILE A 29 -40.71 2.19 24.55
C ILE A 29 -40.06 0.83 24.29
N ASN A 30 -40.66 -0.26 24.77
CA ASN A 30 -40.10 -1.60 24.57
C ASN A 30 -40.20 -2.06 23.10
N LYS A 31 -41.27 -1.67 22.39
CA LYS A 31 -41.43 -1.92 20.95
C LYS A 31 -40.40 -1.15 20.12
N ALA A 32 -40.14 0.11 20.46
CA ALA A 32 -39.08 0.92 19.84
C ALA A 32 -37.67 0.35 20.11
N ALA A 33 -37.42 -0.14 21.33
CA ALA A 33 -36.17 -0.83 21.67
C ALA A 33 -36.01 -2.15 20.91
N ALA A 34 -37.08 -2.91 20.73
CA ALA A 34 -37.09 -4.14 19.94
C ALA A 34 -36.82 -3.89 18.45
N GLN A 35 -37.39 -2.82 17.88
CA GLN A 35 -37.12 -2.42 16.50
C GLN A 35 -35.65 -2.01 16.30
N LYS A 36 -35.08 -1.20 17.20
CA LYS A 36 -33.64 -0.85 17.16
C LYS A 36 -32.73 -2.07 17.30
N ARG A 37 -33.10 -3.05 18.13
CA ARG A 37 -32.36 -4.32 18.27
C ARG A 37 -32.45 -5.19 17.01
N ALA A 38 -33.60 -5.22 16.34
CA ALA A 38 -33.79 -5.94 15.07
C ALA A 38 -32.98 -5.32 13.93
N GLU A 39 -32.92 -3.98 13.85
CA GLU A 39 -32.09 -3.26 12.89
C GLU A 39 -30.59 -3.48 13.13
N ALA A 40 -30.15 -3.47 14.39
CA ALA A 40 -28.77 -3.78 14.75
C ALA A 40 -28.37 -5.22 14.37
N LYS A 41 -29.28 -6.19 14.56
CA LYS A 41 -29.06 -7.60 14.17
C LYS A 41 -29.00 -7.79 12.66
N LYS A 42 -29.75 -7.01 11.88
CA LYS A 42 -29.69 -7.04 10.41
C LYS A 42 -28.34 -6.55 9.85
N ASN A 43 -27.63 -5.69 10.58
CA ASN A 43 -26.31 -5.19 10.18
C ASN A 43 -25.16 -6.14 10.57
N SER A 44 -25.36 -7.08 11.50
CA SER A 44 -24.34 -8.05 11.89
C SER A 44 -24.20 -9.25 10.93
N ASP A 45 -25.17 -9.47 10.04
CA ASP A 45 -25.15 -10.59 9.08
C ASP A 45 -24.31 -10.31 7.83
N LYS A 46 -23.76 -9.09 7.68
CA LYS A 46 -22.84 -8.78 6.58
C LYS A 46 -21.46 -9.36 6.87
N LYS A 47 -20.94 -10.18 5.95
CA LYS A 47 -19.56 -10.68 6.02
C LYS A 47 -18.60 -9.50 6.19
N PRO A 48 -17.66 -9.56 7.14
CA PRO A 48 -16.70 -8.48 7.33
C PRO A 48 -15.77 -8.40 6.12
N GLU A 49 -15.87 -7.29 5.39
CA GLU A 49 -14.93 -6.96 4.32
C GLU A 49 -13.66 -6.33 4.89
N SER A 50 -12.51 -6.66 4.30
CA SER A 50 -11.24 -6.05 4.68
C SER A 50 -11.18 -4.58 4.24
N ARG A 51 -10.42 -3.77 4.98
CA ARG A 51 -10.20 -2.36 4.61
C ARG A 51 -9.51 -2.21 3.26
N SER A 52 -8.61 -3.13 2.92
CA SER A 52 -7.97 -3.22 1.59
C SER A 52 -9.00 -3.48 0.49
N ALA A 53 -9.90 -4.45 0.68
CA ALA A 53 -10.95 -4.75 -0.30
C ALA A 53 -11.89 -3.57 -0.54
N ARG A 54 -12.26 -2.85 0.53
CA ARG A 54 -13.08 -1.63 0.43
C ARG A 54 -12.37 -0.47 -0.29
N ALA A 55 -11.05 -0.43 -0.23
CA ALA A 55 -10.26 0.61 -0.87
C ALA A 55 -9.79 0.23 -2.28
N HIS A 56 -10.03 -1.01 -2.74
CA HIS A 56 -9.49 -1.55 -3.99
C HIS A 56 -7.96 -1.52 -4.09
N ILE A 57 -7.29 -1.71 -2.95
CA ILE A 57 -5.83 -1.69 -2.82
C ILE A 57 -5.39 -3.12 -2.51
N THR A 58 -4.40 -3.63 -3.24
CA THR A 58 -3.81 -4.96 -3.02
C THR A 58 -3.01 -5.00 -1.72
N PHE A 59 -2.35 -3.89 -1.39
CA PHE A 59 -1.56 -3.75 -0.18
C PHE A 59 -2.40 -3.84 1.11
N PRO A 60 -1.87 -4.44 2.18
CA PRO A 60 -2.60 -4.69 3.41
C PRO A 60 -2.73 -3.43 4.29
N VAL A 61 -3.81 -2.68 4.13
CA VAL A 61 -4.11 -1.44 4.88
C VAL A 61 -4.07 -1.65 6.39
N SER A 62 -4.66 -2.75 6.89
CA SER A 62 -4.69 -3.03 8.33
C SER A 62 -3.29 -3.31 8.90
N ARG A 63 -2.37 -3.86 8.11
CA ARG A 63 -0.99 -4.09 8.52
C ARG A 63 -0.23 -2.76 8.60
N VAL A 64 -0.43 -1.88 7.61
CA VAL A 64 0.16 -0.54 7.59
C VAL A 64 -0.31 0.27 8.80
N ASP A 65 -1.60 0.25 9.14
CA ASP A 65 -2.14 0.92 10.33
C ASP A 65 -1.47 0.42 11.62
N ARG A 66 -1.28 -0.91 11.75
CA ARG A 66 -0.57 -1.48 12.90
C ARG A 66 0.88 -0.97 12.96
N LEU A 67 1.61 -1.03 11.85
CA LEU A 67 3.01 -0.57 11.78
C LEU A 67 3.15 0.92 12.08
N LEU A 68 2.20 1.76 11.66
CA LEU A 68 2.19 3.19 11.98
C LEU A 68 2.02 3.45 13.49
N ARG A 69 1.20 2.65 14.17
CA ARG A 69 1.00 2.74 15.62
C ARG A 69 2.19 2.20 16.39
N ASP A 70 2.74 1.07 15.96
CA ASP A 70 3.92 0.44 16.56
C ASP A 70 5.16 1.35 16.44
N GLY A 71 5.29 2.08 15.33
CA GLY A 71 6.38 3.02 15.08
C GLY A 71 6.33 4.31 15.89
N ARG A 72 5.24 4.59 16.62
CA ARG A 72 5.07 5.78 17.48
C ARG A 72 5.38 7.12 16.80
N TYR A 73 5.12 7.23 15.49
CA TYR A 73 5.38 8.46 14.71
C TYR A 73 4.53 9.66 15.16
N ALA A 74 3.34 9.40 15.70
CA ALA A 74 2.43 10.41 16.22
C ALA A 74 1.57 9.82 17.36
N PRO A 75 1.08 10.65 18.31
CA PRO A 75 0.19 10.19 19.37
C PRO A 75 -1.17 9.69 18.86
N ARG A 76 -1.62 10.17 17.69
CA ARG A 76 -2.85 9.74 17.03
C ARG A 76 -2.60 9.58 15.53
N VAL A 77 -3.09 8.48 14.98
CA VAL A 77 -3.09 8.20 13.54
C VAL A 77 -4.53 8.20 13.04
N GLU A 78 -4.83 9.01 12.03
CA GLU A 78 -6.14 9.07 11.39
C GLU A 78 -6.48 7.79 10.64
N SER A 79 -7.78 7.51 10.45
CA SER A 79 -8.25 6.29 9.78
C SER A 79 -7.91 6.24 8.29
N THR A 80 -7.71 7.40 7.66
CA THR A 80 -7.37 7.59 6.24
C THR A 80 -5.87 7.45 5.98
N ALA A 81 -5.03 7.83 6.93
CA ALA A 81 -3.57 7.78 6.83
C ALA A 81 -3.01 6.41 6.35
N PRO A 82 -3.39 5.26 6.95
CA PRO A 82 -2.89 3.96 6.48
C PRO A 82 -3.41 3.57 5.09
N VAL A 83 -4.58 4.08 4.66
CA VAL A 83 -5.11 3.83 3.31
C VAL A 83 -4.26 4.60 2.29
N TYR A 84 -4.00 5.87 2.57
CA TYR A 84 -3.18 6.73 1.72
C TYR A 84 -1.76 6.19 1.59
N LEU A 85 -1.12 5.84 2.71
CA LEU A 85 0.22 5.27 2.70
C LEU A 85 0.28 3.93 1.96
N ALA A 86 -0.70 3.04 2.16
CA ALA A 86 -0.75 1.78 1.43
C ALA A 86 -0.89 2.00 -0.09
N ALA A 87 -1.71 2.97 -0.52
CA ALA A 87 -1.87 3.31 -1.92
C ALA A 87 -0.56 3.84 -2.55
N VAL A 88 0.14 4.73 -1.85
CA VAL A 88 1.44 5.28 -2.33
C VAL A 88 2.48 4.17 -2.44
N LEU A 89 2.56 3.27 -1.45
CA LEU A 89 3.49 2.14 -1.50
C LEU A 89 3.15 1.17 -2.65
N GLU A 90 1.86 0.91 -2.89
CA GLU A 90 1.43 0.07 -4.02
C GLU A 90 1.78 0.72 -5.35
N TYR A 91 1.57 2.03 -5.48
CA TYR A 91 1.95 2.79 -6.68
C TYR A 91 3.45 2.71 -6.97
N LEU A 92 4.30 2.96 -5.97
CA LEU A 92 5.75 2.90 -6.15
C LEU A 92 6.25 1.49 -6.53
N VAL A 93 5.68 0.46 -5.91
CA VAL A 93 6.03 -0.93 -6.24
C VAL A 93 5.56 -1.29 -7.65
N PHE A 94 4.38 -0.84 -8.05
CA PHE A 94 3.88 -1.04 -9.40
C PHE A 94 4.81 -0.39 -10.44
N GLU A 95 5.20 0.87 -10.25
CA GLU A 95 6.07 1.60 -11.17
C GLU A 95 7.43 0.89 -11.35
N ILE A 96 8.07 0.50 -10.25
CA ILE A 96 9.35 -0.21 -10.29
C ILE A 96 9.20 -1.56 -11.00
N LEU A 97 8.10 -2.29 -10.76
CA LEU A 97 7.86 -3.59 -11.38
C LEU A 97 7.56 -3.47 -12.87
N GLU A 98 6.84 -2.44 -13.32
CA GLU A 98 6.53 -2.19 -14.72
C GLU A 98 7.80 -1.92 -15.52
N LEU A 99 8.66 -1.01 -15.03
CA LEU A 99 9.94 -0.70 -15.64
C LEU A 99 10.89 -1.91 -15.63
N ALA A 100 10.96 -2.64 -14.51
CA ALA A 100 11.77 -3.85 -14.41
C ALA A 100 11.25 -4.97 -15.32
N HIS A 101 9.93 -5.07 -15.51
CA HIS A 101 9.30 -6.03 -16.42
C HIS A 101 9.68 -5.71 -17.88
N ASN A 102 9.60 -4.45 -18.29
CA ASN A 102 10.01 -4.03 -19.63
C ASN A 102 11.46 -4.45 -19.92
N ILE A 103 12.39 -4.18 -18.99
CA ILE A 103 13.79 -4.58 -19.10
C ILE A 103 13.96 -6.10 -19.12
N CYS A 104 13.21 -6.82 -18.28
CA CYS A 104 13.22 -8.28 -18.23
C CYS A 104 12.78 -8.90 -19.56
N SER A 105 11.72 -8.35 -20.16
CA SER A 105 11.17 -8.75 -21.45
C SER A 105 12.16 -8.48 -22.59
N GLN A 106 12.79 -7.31 -22.59
CA GLN A 106 13.86 -6.95 -23.54
C GLN A 106 15.05 -7.92 -23.46
N ASN A 107 15.41 -8.35 -22.24
CA ASN A 107 16.46 -9.34 -22.00
C ASN A 107 16.02 -10.79 -22.31
N LYS A 108 14.80 -11.00 -22.84
CA LYS A 108 14.20 -12.31 -23.16
C LYS A 108 14.16 -13.25 -21.96
N LYS A 109 13.98 -12.70 -20.75
CA LYS A 109 13.83 -13.45 -19.50
C LYS A 109 12.40 -13.37 -19.00
N THR A 110 11.94 -14.42 -18.34
CA THR A 110 10.58 -14.49 -17.75
C THR A 110 10.55 -14.10 -16.28
N ARG A 111 11.70 -14.12 -15.60
CA ARG A 111 11.83 -13.83 -14.17
C ARG A 111 12.57 -12.52 -13.96
N ILE A 112 11.97 -11.61 -13.20
CA ILE A 112 12.60 -10.38 -12.74
C ILE A 112 13.74 -10.74 -11.77
N THR A 113 14.94 -10.21 -12.03
CA THR A 113 16.13 -10.37 -11.19
C THR A 113 16.51 -9.02 -10.56
N PRO A 114 17.35 -8.99 -9.51
CA PRO A 114 17.82 -7.74 -8.91
C PRO A 114 18.50 -6.79 -9.92
N GLN A 115 19.13 -7.36 -10.96
CA GLN A 115 19.71 -6.61 -12.06
C GLN A 115 18.66 -5.81 -12.86
N HIS A 116 17.50 -6.38 -13.16
CA HIS A 116 16.42 -5.68 -13.88
C HIS A 116 15.85 -4.53 -13.04
N ILE A 117 15.73 -4.74 -11.72
CA ILE A 117 15.28 -3.70 -10.79
C ILE A 117 16.28 -2.56 -10.73
N ASN A 118 17.58 -2.88 -10.61
CA ASN A 118 18.63 -1.87 -10.57
C ASN A 118 18.71 -1.07 -11.87
N TRP A 119 18.56 -1.72 -13.02
CA TRP A 119 18.51 -1.03 -14.30
C TRP A 119 17.26 -0.18 -14.47
N ALA A 120 16.11 -0.61 -13.95
CA ALA A 120 14.88 0.19 -13.97
C ALA A 120 15.06 1.48 -13.15
N VAL A 121 15.53 1.34 -11.90
CA VAL A 121 15.77 2.47 -11.00
C VAL A 121 16.82 3.43 -11.55
N ALA A 122 17.92 2.91 -12.10
CA ALA A 122 19.02 3.76 -12.55
C ALA A 122 18.75 4.48 -13.90
N ASN A 123 17.83 3.98 -14.72
CA ASN A 123 17.42 4.65 -15.96
C ASN A 123 16.32 5.69 -15.77
N ASP A 124 15.54 5.59 -14.69
CA ASP A 124 14.48 6.54 -14.38
C ASP A 124 15.00 7.67 -13.47
N LEU A 125 14.75 8.93 -13.84
CA LEU A 125 15.30 10.08 -13.12
C LEU A 125 14.72 10.21 -11.71
N GLU A 126 13.41 10.01 -11.55
CA GLU A 126 12.70 10.21 -10.30
C GLU A 126 13.02 9.09 -9.30
N LEU A 127 13.04 7.84 -9.77
CA LEU A 127 13.43 6.69 -8.97
C LEU A 127 14.92 6.74 -8.60
N ASN A 128 15.81 7.14 -9.52
CA ASN A 128 17.23 7.29 -9.20
C ASN A 128 17.46 8.37 -8.13
N GLN A 129 16.69 9.46 -8.16
CA GLN A 129 16.72 10.48 -7.11
C GLN A 129 16.19 9.94 -5.78
N LEU A 130 15.07 9.21 -5.79
CA LEU A 130 14.48 8.62 -4.59
C LEU A 130 15.41 7.58 -3.94
N PHE A 131 16.16 6.82 -4.73
CA PHE A 131 17.02 5.72 -4.28
C PHE A 131 18.52 6.05 -4.29
N GLN A 132 18.90 7.33 -4.31
CA GLN A 132 20.30 7.77 -4.44
C GLN A 132 21.28 7.13 -3.41
N HIS A 133 20.79 6.80 -2.21
CA HIS A 133 21.60 6.23 -1.13
C HIS A 133 21.28 4.76 -0.84
N VAL A 134 20.64 4.06 -1.78
CA VAL A 134 20.27 2.66 -1.65
C VAL A 134 21.17 1.80 -2.53
N THR A 135 21.74 0.74 -1.95
CA THR A 135 22.51 -0.27 -2.70
C THR A 135 21.63 -1.48 -2.95
N ILE A 136 21.34 -1.79 -4.22
CA ILE A 136 20.60 -2.99 -4.60
C ILE A 136 21.57 -4.17 -4.71
N ALA A 137 21.44 -5.12 -3.77
CA ALA A 137 22.25 -6.33 -3.77
C ALA A 137 22.10 -7.11 -5.09
N SER A 138 23.22 -7.53 -5.67
CA SER A 138 23.28 -8.24 -6.96
C SER A 138 22.67 -7.47 -8.16
N GLY A 139 22.59 -6.14 -8.07
CA GLY A 139 22.05 -5.27 -9.13
C GLY A 139 23.03 -4.99 -10.28
N GLY A 140 24.34 -5.12 -10.05
CA GLY A 140 25.37 -4.75 -11.01
C GLY A 140 25.40 -3.24 -11.30
N VAL A 141 25.95 -2.86 -12.45
CA VAL A 141 25.96 -1.47 -12.95
C VAL A 141 25.34 -1.42 -14.33
N LEU A 142 24.81 -0.26 -14.72
CA LEU A 142 24.38 -0.04 -16.10
C LEU A 142 25.60 -0.11 -17.02
N PRO A 143 25.52 -0.82 -18.16
CA PRO A 143 26.61 -0.85 -19.12
C PRO A 143 26.83 0.54 -19.71
N ILE A 144 27.91 1.21 -19.29
CA ILE A 144 28.32 2.49 -19.86
C ILE A 144 29.13 2.21 -21.12
N ASN A 145 28.64 2.68 -22.27
CA ASN A 145 29.42 2.66 -23.52
C ASN A 145 30.50 3.74 -23.45
N THR A 146 31.59 3.49 -22.72
CA THR A 146 32.78 4.33 -22.81
C THR A 146 33.50 3.99 -24.11
N ALA A 147 33.16 4.69 -25.18
CA ALA A 147 33.83 4.63 -26.49
C ALA A 147 35.31 5.10 -26.47
N SER A 148 36.00 5.00 -25.33
CA SER A 148 37.38 5.44 -25.14
C SER A 148 38.20 4.44 -24.31
N THR A 149 38.03 3.15 -24.60
CA THR A 149 39.06 2.15 -24.25
C THR A 149 39.61 1.51 -25.51
N GLU A 150 39.97 2.32 -26.51
CA GLU A 150 40.96 1.90 -27.49
C GLU A 150 42.30 1.76 -26.76
N LYS A 151 42.61 0.51 -26.36
CA LYS A 151 43.97 0.16 -25.95
C LYS A 151 44.90 0.59 -27.09
N LYS A 152 45.77 1.58 -26.83
CA LYS A 152 46.94 1.87 -27.68
C LYS A 152 47.69 0.54 -27.89
N ALA A 153 47.48 -0.07 -29.05
CA ALA A 153 48.27 -1.20 -29.50
C ALA A 153 49.71 -0.71 -29.63
N SER A 154 50.56 -1.10 -28.69
CA SER A 154 52.01 -0.94 -28.79
C SER A 154 52.49 -1.73 -30.01
N LYS A 155 52.56 -1.07 -31.16
CA LYS A 155 53.19 -1.58 -32.37
C LYS A 155 54.71 -1.57 -32.12
N LYS A 156 55.22 -2.65 -31.52
CA LYS A 156 56.66 -2.96 -31.49
C LYS A 156 57.12 -3.12 -32.94
N THR A 157 57.85 -2.14 -33.43
CA THR A 157 58.60 -2.18 -34.68
C THR A 157 59.61 -3.33 -34.63
N LYS A 158 59.34 -4.43 -35.33
CA LYS A 158 60.36 -5.39 -35.75
C LYS A 158 61.13 -4.78 -36.91
N LYS A 159 62.41 -4.47 -36.68
CA LYS A 159 63.41 -4.11 -37.70
C LYS A 159 63.74 -5.38 -38.51
N PRO A 160 63.61 -5.39 -39.85
CA PRO A 160 64.20 -6.45 -40.66
C PRO A 160 65.69 -6.12 -40.87
N ALA A 161 66.51 -7.17 -40.75
CA ALA A 161 67.90 -7.17 -41.15
C ALA A 161 67.96 -7.20 -42.69
N SER A 162 68.74 -6.30 -43.28
CA SER A 162 69.13 -6.35 -44.70
C SER A 162 70.61 -6.74 -44.77
N GLU A 163 70.85 -7.85 -45.46
CA GLU A 163 72.16 -8.37 -45.85
C GLU A 163 72.92 -7.45 -46.80
N SER A 164 74.22 -7.76 -46.90
CA SER A 164 75.34 -7.12 -47.57
C SER A 164 75.16 -6.76 -49.05
N ALA A 165 75.80 -5.66 -49.45
CA ALA A 165 76.70 -5.67 -50.60
C ALA A 165 77.75 -4.56 -50.46
N ALA A 166 79.01 -4.98 -50.48
CA ALA A 166 80.20 -4.19 -50.25
C ALA A 166 80.52 -3.25 -51.42
N SER A 167 81.09 -2.09 -51.09
CA SER A 167 81.85 -1.24 -51.99
C SER A 167 83.34 -1.31 -51.65
N GLN A 168 84.16 -1.82 -52.57
CA GLN A 168 85.51 -1.34 -52.89
C GLN A 168 86.09 -2.09 -54.10
N THR A 169 86.53 -1.32 -55.11
CA THR A 169 87.57 -1.61 -56.14
C THR A 169 87.30 -2.78 -57.10
N TYR A 170 87.44 -2.72 -58.43
CA TYR A 170 88.04 -1.82 -59.42
C TYR A 170 87.05 -1.60 -60.57
#